data_AF-A0A3B3SHB8-F1
#
_entry.id   AF-A0A3B3SHB8-F1
#
_cell.length_a   1.000
_cell.length_b   1.000
_cell.length_c   1.000
_cell.angle_alpha   90.00
_cell.angle_beta   90.00
_cell.angle_gamma   90.00
#
_symmetry.space_group_name_H-M   'P 1'
#
loop_
_entity.id
_entity.type
_entity.pdbx_description
1 polymer ?
#
loop_
_entity_poly.entity_id
_entity_poly.type
_entity_poly.pdbx_seq_one_letter_code
_entity_poly.pdbx_strand_id
1 'polypeptide(L)'
;MKVLYHVALLLLFGGLNCQSNRNTKAGSKSPRKTGGQQGGEAASEDEAHPVTAGPGGRGASGNKASDDMKLNFLKNTQVTCNDGTAAGFYLKEFRGSKRWLIFLEGGWCCYNKETCDSRYKNFPRLMSSSEWPQTRKGTGILSAQPEENPHWWNANIVFVPYCSSDVWSGTAPPAKARQGKDTVEYTFMGSLIIREVIKDLTLKGIKQAKVIMLAGTSAGGTGVLLNIEKVSAQLEQLGAEAQVRGLVDSGWFLESKQQKAPECPDSVSCTPADAIKKGLRLWNGIIPEKCRQQYRKGEEWHCFFGPKLYSSLSSPLFVVQWLFDEEQLRLENIYLGGQSLSEQQWTYMQNLGKELKNSFKDVSAVFAPSCLAHTLITKSNWMDFQVKGTSLTRALQCWDKSLQESNRNSKTTIKGCPFNLIDSCQWPQCNPTCPALVDQATNQELTLLQVLASMGLDLQKLGLNLKQEGSHLTGMVSNGG
;
A
#
# COMPACT_ATOMS: atom_id res chain seq x y z
N MET A 1 -18.39 -5.55 41.93
CA MET A 1 -19.06 -4.71 40.91
C MET A 1 -18.62 -3.26 41.13
N LYS A 2 -18.20 -2.56 40.07
CA LYS A 2 -17.54 -1.22 40.05
C LYS A 2 -16.04 -1.16 40.44
N VAL A 3 -15.17 -1.85 39.69
CA VAL A 3 -13.74 -1.46 39.53
C VAL A 3 -13.19 -1.75 38.11
N LEU A 4 -13.84 -2.59 37.31
CA LEU A 4 -13.35 -2.98 35.96
C LEU A 4 -13.65 -2.00 34.81
N TYR A 5 -14.19 -0.80 35.08
CA TYR A 5 -14.59 0.14 34.01
C TYR A 5 -13.50 1.18 33.64
N HIS A 6 -12.37 1.24 34.35
CA HIS A 6 -11.33 2.25 34.12
C HIS A 6 -10.05 1.76 33.46
N VAL A 7 -9.94 0.48 33.12
CA VAL A 7 -8.77 -0.05 32.39
C VAL A 7 -9.00 -0.11 30.86
N ALA A 8 -10.25 -0.08 30.41
CA ALA A 8 -10.58 -0.09 28.98
C ALA A 8 -10.50 1.31 28.30
N LEU A 9 -10.38 2.40 29.07
CA LEU A 9 -10.36 3.77 28.51
C LEU A 9 -8.95 4.32 28.23
N LEU A 10 -7.90 3.65 28.73
CA LEU A 10 -6.50 4.08 28.58
C LEU A 10 -5.78 3.48 27.36
N LEU A 11 -6.44 2.60 26.60
CA LEU A 11 -5.92 2.03 25.35
C LEU A 11 -6.40 2.78 24.08
N LEU A 12 -7.13 3.89 24.24
CA LEU A 12 -7.71 4.64 23.12
C LEU A 12 -7.38 6.14 23.07
N PHE A 13 -6.64 6.71 24.04
CA PHE A 13 -6.25 8.13 23.98
C PHE A 13 -4.90 8.39 24.64
N GLY A 14 -3.90 8.70 23.82
CA GLY A 14 -2.78 9.57 24.17
C GLY A 14 -2.45 10.40 22.93
N GLY A 15 -2.68 11.71 22.86
CA GLY A 15 -3.36 12.60 23.78
C GLY A 15 -3.74 13.89 23.07
N LEU A 16 -4.88 14.48 23.45
CA LEU A 16 -5.21 15.89 23.26
C LEU A 16 -6.07 16.29 24.46
N ASN A 17 -5.46 16.99 25.41
CA ASN A 17 -6.17 17.59 26.53
C ASN A 17 -6.44 19.05 26.15
N CYS A 18 -7.67 19.36 25.78
CA CYS A 18 -8.18 20.73 25.77
C CYS A 18 -9.60 20.72 26.32
N GLN A 19 -9.72 20.94 27.63
CA GLN A 19 -11.00 21.21 28.27
C GLN A 19 -11.45 22.62 27.90
N SER A 20 -12.54 22.70 27.13
CA SER A 20 -13.35 23.89 26.97
C SER A 20 -14.16 24.11 28.25
N ASN A 21 -13.93 25.23 28.93
CA ASN A 21 -14.81 25.72 29.98
C ASN A 21 -15.68 26.83 29.38
N ARG A 22 -16.99 26.60 29.29
CA ARG A 22 -17.98 27.64 29.04
C ARG A 22 -18.08 28.51 30.30
N ASN A 23 -18.02 29.84 30.16
CA ASN A 23 -18.82 30.71 31.01
C ASN A 23 -19.18 32.05 30.35
N THR A 24 -20.49 32.29 30.31
CA THR A 24 -21.26 33.53 30.51
C THR A 24 -20.61 34.91 30.34
N LYS A 25 -21.34 35.75 29.57
CA LYS A 25 -21.26 37.22 29.45
C LYS A 25 -21.15 37.96 30.79
N ALA A 26 -20.25 38.96 30.88
CA ALA A 26 -20.54 40.32 31.38
C ALA A 26 -19.36 41.30 31.15
N GLY A 27 -19.63 42.42 30.48
CA GLY A 27 -19.22 43.78 30.85
C GLY A 27 -17.75 44.22 31.02
N SER A 28 -17.33 45.10 30.09
CA SER A 28 -16.68 46.42 30.34
C SER A 28 -15.14 46.57 30.51
N LYS A 29 -14.60 47.40 29.59
CA LYS A 29 -13.52 48.42 29.68
C LYS A 29 -12.03 48.02 29.63
N SER A 30 -11.36 48.49 28.57
CA SER A 30 -9.91 48.73 28.43
C SER A 30 -9.42 49.92 29.31
N PRO A 31 -8.12 50.04 29.67
CA PRO A 31 -7.07 50.53 28.74
C PRO A 31 -5.60 50.02 28.91
N ARG A 32 -4.85 50.14 27.80
CA ARG A 32 -3.40 50.47 27.58
C ARG A 32 -2.21 49.60 28.09
N LYS A 33 -1.47 49.08 27.07
CA LYS A 33 0.00 49.04 26.79
C LYS A 33 1.03 48.80 27.92
N THR A 34 1.82 47.72 27.74
CA THR A 34 3.31 47.60 27.58
C THR A 34 3.62 46.09 27.53
N GLY A 35 4.23 45.50 26.49
CA GLY A 35 5.68 45.51 26.22
C GLY A 35 6.34 44.27 26.86
N GLY A 36 6.73 43.26 26.07
CA GLY A 36 7.49 42.10 26.54
C GLY A 36 7.33 40.86 25.65
N GLN A 37 8.45 40.26 25.26
CA GLN A 37 8.68 39.41 24.10
C GLN A 37 8.92 37.93 24.51
N GLN A 38 8.84 37.00 23.54
CA GLN A 38 9.16 35.55 23.57
C GLN A 38 8.05 34.63 24.14
N GLY A 39 7.61 33.55 23.51
CA GLY A 39 7.99 32.83 22.28
C GLY A 39 7.61 31.35 22.45
N GLY A 40 6.91 30.75 21.47
CA GLY A 40 6.62 29.29 21.44
C GLY A 40 5.23 28.92 20.92
N GLU A 41 4.98 29.17 19.63
CA GLU A 41 3.86 28.61 18.87
C GLU A 41 4.19 27.19 18.37
N ALA A 42 3.14 26.36 18.33
CA ALA A 42 3.11 25.03 17.78
C ALA A 42 3.26 25.08 16.25
N ALA A 43 4.16 24.24 15.70
CA ALA A 43 4.38 24.12 14.27
C ALA A 43 3.41 23.08 13.67
N SER A 44 2.44 23.59 12.94
CA SER A 44 1.72 22.92 11.87
C SER A 44 2.58 22.84 10.61
N GLU A 45 2.34 21.77 9.85
CA GLU A 45 2.98 21.43 8.59
C GLU A 45 2.65 22.44 7.47
N ASP A 46 3.64 22.59 6.57
CA ASP A 46 3.67 23.25 5.26
C ASP A 46 3.53 24.78 5.17
N GLU A 47 4.63 25.47 4.82
CA GLU A 47 4.67 26.46 3.72
C GLU A 47 6.12 26.70 3.25
N ALA A 48 6.39 26.42 1.98
CA ALA A 48 7.61 26.86 1.29
C ALA A 48 7.42 28.31 0.80
N HIS A 49 8.35 29.20 1.18
CA HIS A 49 8.41 30.58 0.69
C HIS A 49 9.61 30.81 -0.27
N PRO A 50 9.50 31.81 -1.16
CA PRO A 50 10.13 31.78 -2.47
C PRO A 50 11.54 32.37 -2.50
N VAL A 51 12.41 31.77 -3.30
CA VAL A 51 13.75 32.30 -3.61
C VAL A 51 13.62 33.34 -4.72
N THR A 52 14.06 34.57 -4.43
CA THR A 52 14.16 35.69 -5.38
C THR A 52 15.19 35.40 -6.48
N ALA A 53 14.74 35.43 -7.75
CA ALA A 53 15.61 35.37 -8.92
C ALA A 53 15.85 36.77 -9.51
N GLY A 54 17.12 37.09 -9.81
CA GLY A 54 17.54 38.31 -10.51
C GLY A 54 17.20 38.30 -12.01
N PRO A 55 17.31 39.45 -12.70
CA PRO A 55 16.68 39.66 -14.00
C PRO A 55 17.59 39.21 -15.16
N GLY A 56 17.04 38.44 -16.11
CA GLY A 56 17.69 38.27 -17.41
C GLY A 56 17.21 37.05 -18.20
N GLY A 57 16.34 37.27 -19.18
CA GLY A 57 16.04 36.28 -20.23
C GLY A 57 14.56 36.18 -20.58
N ARG A 58 14.08 37.03 -21.50
CA ARG A 58 12.77 36.86 -22.14
C ARG A 58 12.81 35.62 -23.04
N GLY A 59 12.25 34.52 -22.54
CA GLY A 59 11.93 33.31 -23.32
C GLY A 59 10.43 33.02 -23.21
N ALA A 60 9.78 32.82 -24.35
CA ALA A 60 8.34 32.73 -24.53
C ALA A 60 7.61 31.82 -23.52
N SER A 61 6.58 32.36 -22.87
CA SER A 61 5.63 31.64 -22.01
C SER A 61 4.68 30.78 -22.84
N GLY A 62 5.16 29.61 -23.27
CA GLY A 62 4.27 28.50 -23.60
C GLY A 62 3.63 27.98 -22.31
N ASN A 63 2.29 27.93 -22.25
CA ASN A 63 1.55 27.24 -21.20
C ASN A 63 2.02 25.78 -21.10
N LYS A 64 2.96 25.48 -20.20
CA LYS A 64 3.29 24.09 -19.85
C LYS A 64 2.06 23.51 -19.15
N ALA A 65 1.43 22.53 -19.78
CA ALA A 65 0.35 21.76 -19.15
C ALA A 65 0.89 21.14 -17.84
N SER A 66 0.16 21.30 -16.74
CA SER A 66 0.52 20.70 -15.45
C SER A 66 0.81 19.20 -15.59
N ASP A 67 1.83 18.73 -14.88
CA ASP A 67 2.22 17.32 -14.82
C ASP A 67 1.29 16.47 -13.94
N ASP A 68 0.35 17.10 -13.24
CA ASP A 68 -0.61 16.41 -12.39
C ASP A 68 -1.65 15.63 -13.19
N MET A 69 -2.09 14.52 -12.60
CA MET A 69 -3.24 13.77 -13.06
C MET A 69 -4.52 14.51 -12.68
N LYS A 70 -5.54 14.48 -13.55
CA LYS A 70 -6.83 15.16 -13.32
C LYS A 70 -7.91 14.17 -12.90
N LEU A 71 -8.73 14.54 -11.93
CA LEU A 71 -9.85 13.72 -11.47
C LEU A 71 -10.92 13.55 -12.57
N ASN A 72 -11.40 12.32 -12.74
CA ASN A 72 -12.54 11.94 -13.57
C ASN A 72 -13.45 11.04 -12.74
N PHE A 73 -14.67 11.48 -12.46
CA PHE A 73 -15.69 10.61 -11.89
C PHE A 73 -16.17 9.59 -12.92
N LEU A 74 -16.55 8.40 -12.44
CA LEU A 74 -17.12 7.36 -13.27
C LEU A 74 -18.42 7.86 -13.94
N LYS A 75 -18.60 7.50 -15.21
CA LYS A 75 -19.85 7.77 -15.93
C LYS A 75 -21.03 7.02 -15.35
N ASN A 76 -20.78 5.80 -14.87
CA ASN A 76 -21.77 5.00 -14.19
C ASN A 76 -21.84 5.39 -12.71
N THR A 77 -22.74 6.31 -12.38
CA THR A 77 -22.94 6.82 -11.01
C THR A 77 -23.52 5.79 -10.04
N GLN A 78 -23.93 4.61 -10.52
CA GLN A 78 -24.36 3.51 -9.65
C GLN A 78 -23.18 2.75 -9.04
N VAL A 79 -21.95 2.98 -9.49
CA VAL A 79 -20.74 2.41 -8.91
C VAL A 79 -20.09 3.45 -8.02
N THR A 80 -20.18 3.23 -6.72
CA THR A 80 -19.92 4.23 -5.69
C THR A 80 -18.78 3.84 -4.76
N CYS A 81 -18.29 4.83 -4.01
CA CYS A 81 -17.52 4.62 -2.79
C CYS A 81 -18.39 4.07 -1.66
N ASN A 82 -17.78 3.71 -0.52
CA ASN A 82 -18.49 3.11 0.61
C ASN A 82 -19.71 3.93 1.06
N ASP A 83 -19.58 5.26 1.13
CA ASP A 83 -20.65 6.19 1.58
C ASP A 83 -21.68 6.54 0.49
N GLY A 84 -21.55 5.97 -0.71
CA GLY A 84 -22.47 6.21 -1.84
C GLY A 84 -22.06 7.36 -2.75
N THR A 85 -20.94 8.07 -2.50
CA THR A 85 -20.46 9.09 -3.44
C THR A 85 -19.92 8.44 -4.72
N ALA A 86 -19.86 9.21 -5.81
CA ALA A 86 -19.37 8.69 -7.09
C ALA A 86 -17.88 8.30 -7.00
N ALA A 87 -17.55 7.05 -7.33
CA ALA A 87 -16.16 6.65 -7.49
C ALA A 87 -15.56 7.28 -8.77
N GLY A 88 -14.24 7.21 -8.91
CA GLY A 88 -13.52 7.85 -10.01
C GLY A 88 -12.06 7.45 -10.08
N PHE A 89 -11.33 8.13 -10.96
CA PHE A 89 -9.90 7.93 -11.17
C PHE A 89 -9.24 9.23 -11.58
N TYR A 90 -7.94 9.37 -11.31
CA TYR A 90 -7.13 10.45 -11.83
C TYR A 90 -6.42 9.98 -13.09
N LEU A 91 -6.31 10.84 -14.10
CA LEU A 91 -5.69 10.53 -15.38
C LEU A 91 -4.70 11.61 -15.83
N LYS A 92 -3.51 11.18 -16.23
CA LYS A 92 -2.56 11.96 -17.03
C LYS A 92 -2.35 11.23 -18.36
N GLU A 93 -2.77 11.88 -19.45
CA GLU A 93 -2.61 11.34 -20.81
C GLU A 93 -1.25 11.72 -21.39
N PHE A 94 -0.59 10.74 -22.01
CA PHE A 94 0.60 10.94 -22.85
C PHE A 94 0.25 10.52 -24.26
N ARG A 95 -0.24 11.48 -25.05
CA ARG A 95 -0.68 11.25 -26.43
C ARG A 95 0.44 10.61 -27.25
N GLY A 96 0.11 9.51 -27.94
CA GLY A 96 1.07 8.72 -28.72
C GLY A 96 1.69 7.54 -27.95
N SER A 97 1.65 7.56 -26.61
CA SER A 97 2.06 6.42 -25.81
C SER A 97 1.04 5.30 -25.89
N LYS A 98 1.51 4.09 -26.21
CA LYS A 98 0.71 2.85 -26.20
C LYS A 98 0.87 2.07 -24.90
N ARG A 99 1.45 2.70 -23.87
CA ARG A 99 1.63 2.13 -22.53
C ARG A 99 0.65 2.78 -21.58
N TRP A 100 0.02 1.95 -20.75
CA TRP A 100 -0.90 2.39 -19.71
C TRP A 100 -0.45 1.81 -18.38
N LEU A 101 -0.49 2.63 -17.34
CA LEU A 101 -0.22 2.25 -15.97
C LEU A 101 -1.46 2.59 -15.15
N ILE A 102 -2.16 1.56 -14.66
CA ILE A 102 -3.36 1.69 -13.83
C ILE A 102 -2.98 1.27 -12.42
N PHE A 103 -2.96 2.21 -11.51
CA PHE A 103 -2.54 2.01 -10.13
C PHE A 103 -3.74 1.95 -9.19
N LEU A 104 -3.78 0.90 -8.37
CA LEU A 104 -4.75 0.69 -7.30
C LEU A 104 -4.15 1.14 -5.97
N GLU A 105 -4.76 2.14 -5.35
CA GLU A 105 -4.39 2.58 -4.00
C GLU A 105 -4.66 1.47 -2.97
N GLY A 106 -3.88 1.45 -1.90
CA GLY A 106 -4.06 0.56 -0.76
C GLY A 106 -4.64 1.28 0.46
N GLY A 107 -4.60 0.61 1.60
CA GLY A 107 -4.99 1.20 2.90
C GLY A 107 -5.99 0.34 3.67
N TRP A 108 -5.61 -0.89 4.01
CA TRP A 108 -6.41 -1.79 4.87
C TRP A 108 -7.83 -2.07 4.34
N CYS A 109 -8.72 -2.58 5.19
CA CYS A 109 -10.12 -2.85 4.88
C CYS A 109 -10.98 -2.72 6.14
N CYS A 110 -12.29 -2.89 6.02
CA CYS A 110 -13.19 -3.07 7.17
C CYS A 110 -14.14 -4.25 6.90
N TYR A 111 -14.49 -5.02 7.92
CA TYR A 111 -15.10 -6.35 7.74
C TYR A 111 -16.34 -6.61 8.62
N ASN A 112 -16.78 -5.59 9.37
CA ASN A 112 -18.06 -5.55 10.08
C ASN A 112 -18.48 -4.07 10.28
N LYS A 113 -19.64 -3.84 10.89
CA LYS A 113 -20.18 -2.48 11.09
C LYS A 113 -19.24 -1.61 11.91
N GLU A 114 -18.75 -2.14 13.01
CA GLU A 114 -17.93 -1.44 14.00
C GLU A 114 -16.60 -0.98 13.38
N THR A 115 -15.93 -1.87 12.64
CA THR A 115 -14.68 -1.54 11.95
C THR A 115 -14.90 -0.56 10.81
N CYS A 116 -16.03 -0.65 10.09
CA CYS A 116 -16.34 0.31 9.02
C CYS A 116 -16.73 1.69 9.55
N ASP A 117 -17.50 1.78 10.65
CA ASP A 117 -17.84 3.06 11.28
C ASP A 117 -16.60 3.74 11.87
N SER A 118 -15.71 2.97 12.52
CA SER A 118 -14.42 3.47 12.99
C SER A 118 -13.57 3.97 11.83
N ARG A 119 -13.53 3.22 10.73
CA ARG A 119 -12.78 3.61 9.53
C ARG A 119 -13.36 4.88 8.88
N TYR A 120 -14.68 5.01 8.80
CA TYR A 120 -15.32 6.19 8.21
C TYR A 120 -15.02 7.45 9.02
N LYS A 121 -15.02 7.34 10.36
CA LYS A 121 -14.67 8.43 11.27
C LYS A 121 -13.20 8.85 11.17
N ASN A 122 -12.28 7.87 11.10
CA ASN A 122 -10.84 8.14 11.21
C ASN A 122 -10.14 8.31 9.84
N PHE A 123 -10.69 7.73 8.78
CA PHE A 123 -10.09 7.72 7.44
C PHE A 123 -11.15 7.95 6.33
N PRO A 124 -11.92 9.05 6.37
CA PRO A 124 -13.03 9.29 5.45
C PRO A 124 -12.60 9.30 3.97
N ARG A 125 -11.37 9.76 3.66
CA ARG A 125 -10.80 9.76 2.30
C ARG A 125 -10.73 8.37 1.64
N LEU A 126 -10.72 7.30 2.46
CA LEU A 126 -10.66 5.90 2.02
C LEU A 126 -12.05 5.24 1.96
N MET A 127 -13.11 6.03 2.13
CA MET A 127 -14.51 5.58 2.11
C MET A 127 -15.44 6.53 1.36
N SER A 128 -14.96 7.73 1.01
CA SER A 128 -15.70 8.79 0.33
C SER A 128 -14.84 9.47 -0.73
N SER A 129 -15.49 9.98 -1.77
CA SER A 129 -14.89 10.85 -2.78
C SER A 129 -15.17 12.34 -2.57
N SER A 130 -15.89 12.71 -1.51
CA SER A 130 -16.37 14.09 -1.30
C SER A 130 -15.26 15.13 -1.21
N GLU A 131 -14.09 14.74 -0.68
CA GLU A 131 -12.94 15.62 -0.46
C GLU A 131 -11.79 15.37 -1.43
N TRP A 132 -12.04 14.66 -2.53
CA TRP A 132 -11.00 14.40 -3.52
C TRP A 132 -10.58 15.69 -4.24
N PRO A 133 -9.27 16.03 -4.27
CA PRO A 133 -8.79 17.19 -5.01
C PRO A 133 -9.02 17.02 -6.52
N GLN A 134 -9.10 18.14 -7.24
CA GLN A 134 -9.30 18.10 -8.70
C GLN A 134 -8.07 17.57 -9.46
N THR A 135 -6.89 17.67 -8.85
CA THR A 135 -5.64 17.16 -9.40
C THR A 135 -4.87 16.36 -8.35
N ARG A 136 -4.02 15.46 -8.81
CA ARG A 136 -3.12 14.66 -7.96
C ARG A 136 -1.76 14.56 -8.64
N LYS A 137 -0.72 14.93 -7.91
CA LYS A 137 0.67 14.73 -8.34
C LYS A 137 1.02 13.24 -8.31
N GLY A 138 1.63 12.74 -9.39
CA GLY A 138 2.17 11.39 -9.45
C GLY A 138 3.59 11.36 -8.88
N THR A 139 3.92 10.30 -8.12
CA THR A 139 5.23 10.06 -7.52
C THR A 139 5.69 8.63 -7.78
N GLY A 140 7.00 8.40 -7.69
CA GLY A 140 7.64 7.13 -8.01
C GLY A 140 7.27 6.68 -9.43
N ILE A 141 6.74 5.46 -9.56
CA ILE A 141 6.31 4.91 -10.85
C ILE A 141 5.17 5.69 -11.53
N LEU A 142 4.46 6.55 -10.79
CA LEU A 142 3.40 7.42 -11.32
C LEU A 142 3.93 8.81 -11.71
N SER A 143 5.21 9.10 -11.48
CA SER A 143 5.79 10.38 -11.85
C SER A 143 5.91 10.52 -13.36
N ALA A 144 5.59 11.73 -13.85
CA ALA A 144 5.79 12.15 -15.22
C ALA A 144 7.23 12.61 -15.51
N GLN A 145 8.09 12.69 -14.48
CA GLN A 145 9.48 13.12 -14.61
C GLN A 145 10.38 11.93 -14.93
N PRO A 146 11.19 11.98 -16.01
CA PRO A 146 12.15 10.92 -16.33
C PRO A 146 13.18 10.69 -15.21
N GLU A 147 13.52 11.71 -14.45
CA GLU A 147 14.49 11.65 -13.35
C GLU A 147 13.97 10.82 -12.18
N GLU A 148 12.64 10.79 -11.97
CA GLU A 148 11.99 9.99 -10.92
C GLU A 148 11.46 8.66 -11.47
N ASN A 149 11.07 8.60 -12.74
CA ASN A 149 10.48 7.44 -13.40
C ASN A 149 11.14 7.13 -14.75
N PRO A 150 12.38 6.62 -14.77
CA PRO A 150 13.21 6.57 -15.97
C PRO A 150 12.65 5.72 -17.11
N HIS A 151 11.76 4.78 -16.81
CA HIS A 151 11.24 3.83 -17.81
C HIS A 151 9.78 4.06 -18.18
N TRP A 152 8.93 4.50 -17.24
CA TRP A 152 7.48 4.58 -17.43
C TRP A 152 6.93 6.01 -17.39
N TRP A 153 7.77 7.05 -17.29
CA TRP A 153 7.34 8.45 -17.14
C TRP A 153 6.37 8.94 -18.22
N ASN A 154 6.47 8.41 -19.44
CA ASN A 154 5.60 8.77 -20.58
C ASN A 154 4.50 7.75 -20.88
N ALA A 155 4.16 6.86 -19.93
CA ALA A 155 2.96 6.04 -20.03
C ALA A 155 1.70 6.90 -19.75
N ASN A 156 0.53 6.50 -20.24
CA ASN A 156 -0.72 7.06 -19.73
C ASN A 156 -0.91 6.59 -18.29
N ILE A 157 -1.01 7.52 -17.34
CA ILE A 157 -0.99 7.22 -15.91
C ILE A 157 -2.40 7.38 -15.34
N VAL A 158 -2.89 6.32 -14.71
CA VAL A 158 -4.19 6.25 -14.06
C VAL A 158 -4.00 5.90 -12.59
N PHE A 159 -4.48 6.74 -11.70
CA PHE A 159 -4.55 6.46 -10.27
C PHE A 159 -6.00 6.24 -9.88
N VAL A 160 -6.33 5.06 -9.36
CA VAL A 160 -7.67 4.72 -8.87
C VAL A 160 -7.64 4.78 -7.34
N PRO A 161 -8.27 5.81 -6.73
CA PRO A 161 -8.30 5.93 -5.28
C PRO A 161 -9.09 4.79 -4.65
N TYR A 162 -8.65 4.37 -3.47
CA TYR A 162 -9.28 3.27 -2.76
C TYR A 162 -10.35 3.79 -1.80
N CYS A 163 -11.61 3.73 -2.24
CA CYS A 163 -12.76 4.17 -1.45
C CYS A 163 -13.79 3.07 -1.16
N SER A 164 -13.41 1.80 -1.35
CA SER A 164 -14.32 0.66 -1.26
C SER A 164 -14.07 -0.25 -0.06
N SER A 165 -12.94 -0.11 0.66
CA SER A 165 -12.63 -0.83 1.91
C SER A 165 -12.74 -2.36 1.86
N ASP A 166 -12.66 -2.95 0.67
CA ASP A 166 -12.96 -4.36 0.36
C ASP A 166 -11.81 -5.09 -0.35
N VAL A 167 -10.59 -4.54 -0.27
CA VAL A 167 -9.38 -5.07 -0.93
C VAL A 167 -9.63 -5.28 -2.44
N TRP A 168 -10.41 -4.38 -3.05
CA TRP A 168 -10.79 -4.41 -4.46
C TRP A 168 -11.58 -5.66 -4.89
N SER A 169 -12.20 -6.37 -3.95
CA SER A 169 -12.93 -7.61 -4.23
C SER A 169 -14.45 -7.41 -4.33
N GLY A 170 -14.99 -6.35 -3.73
CA GLY A 170 -16.43 -6.23 -3.51
C GLY A 170 -17.26 -6.03 -4.77
N THR A 171 -18.48 -6.56 -4.72
CA THR A 171 -19.54 -6.33 -5.72
C THR A 171 -20.90 -6.03 -5.08
N ALA A 172 -20.93 -5.77 -3.77
CA ALA A 172 -22.16 -5.51 -3.04
C ALA A 172 -22.66 -4.08 -3.33
N PRO A 173 -23.84 -3.92 -3.96
CA PRO A 173 -24.54 -2.64 -3.96
C PRO A 173 -25.02 -2.32 -2.53
N PRO A 174 -25.52 -1.09 -2.25
CA PRO A 174 -26.00 -0.74 -0.91
C PRO A 174 -26.99 -1.79 -0.41
N ALA A 175 -26.78 -2.27 0.82
CA ALA A 175 -27.77 -3.13 1.46
C ALA A 175 -29.07 -2.34 1.58
N LYS A 176 -30.16 -2.80 0.95
CA LYS A 176 -31.48 -2.19 1.16
C LYS A 176 -31.77 -2.28 2.66
N ALA A 177 -32.00 -1.13 3.30
CA ALA A 177 -32.34 -1.03 4.71
C ALA A 177 -33.45 -2.04 5.03
N ARG A 178 -33.07 -3.16 5.66
CA ARG A 178 -34.05 -4.09 6.22
C ARG A 178 -34.45 -3.45 7.55
N GLN A 179 -35.67 -2.94 7.62
CA GLN A 179 -36.24 -2.37 8.84
C GLN A 179 -35.96 -3.32 10.02
N GLY A 180 -35.22 -2.84 11.03
CA GLY A 180 -35.11 -3.50 12.34
C GLY A 180 -33.86 -4.30 12.67
N LYS A 181 -32.74 -4.20 11.91
CA LYS A 181 -31.42 -4.68 12.37
C LYS A 181 -30.34 -3.66 12.05
N ASP A 182 -29.29 -3.57 12.87
CA ASP A 182 -28.07 -2.79 12.66
C ASP A 182 -27.39 -3.18 11.33
N THR A 183 -27.91 -2.67 10.21
CA THR A 183 -27.38 -2.94 8.88
C THR A 183 -26.19 -2.02 8.63
N VAL A 184 -25.11 -2.58 8.12
CA VAL A 184 -24.01 -1.81 7.55
C VAL A 184 -24.56 -1.05 6.34
N GLU A 185 -24.60 0.28 6.40
CA GLU A 185 -25.10 1.16 5.33
C GLU A 185 -24.03 1.49 4.27
N TYR A 186 -22.92 0.75 4.24
CA TYR A 186 -21.86 0.95 3.26
C TYR A 186 -22.02 0.06 2.02
N THR A 187 -21.58 0.56 0.87
CA THR A 187 -21.42 -0.23 -0.37
C THR A 187 -20.01 -0.79 -0.46
N PHE A 188 -19.81 -1.92 -1.15
CA PHE A 188 -18.48 -2.50 -1.34
C PHE A 188 -18.33 -2.90 -2.81
N MET A 189 -17.74 -2.00 -3.60
CA MET A 189 -17.79 -2.06 -5.06
C MET A 189 -16.41 -2.07 -5.72
N GLY A 190 -15.34 -2.39 -5.00
CA GLY A 190 -13.96 -2.26 -5.50
C GLY A 190 -13.70 -2.95 -6.83
N SER A 191 -14.20 -4.18 -7.02
CA SER A 191 -14.03 -4.89 -8.30
C SER A 191 -14.86 -4.25 -9.43
N LEU A 192 -16.04 -3.70 -9.09
CA LEU A 192 -16.88 -2.97 -10.04
C LEU A 192 -16.29 -1.61 -10.40
N ILE A 193 -15.63 -0.91 -9.47
CA ILE A 193 -14.90 0.33 -9.71
C ILE A 193 -13.83 0.08 -10.77
N ILE A 194 -12.99 -0.95 -10.61
CA ILE A 194 -11.97 -1.32 -11.61
C ILE A 194 -12.62 -1.54 -12.98
N ARG A 195 -13.71 -2.31 -13.03
CA ARG A 195 -14.43 -2.60 -14.28
C ARG A 195 -14.92 -1.33 -14.99
N GLU A 196 -15.55 -0.41 -14.26
CA GLU A 196 -16.04 0.83 -14.85
C GLU A 196 -14.91 1.81 -15.21
N VAL A 197 -13.80 1.83 -14.46
CA VAL A 197 -12.59 2.59 -14.85
C VAL A 197 -12.09 2.10 -16.22
N ILE A 198 -11.90 0.79 -16.41
CA ILE A 198 -11.46 0.24 -17.70
C ILE A 198 -12.42 0.62 -18.83
N LYS A 199 -13.72 0.57 -18.55
CA LYS A 199 -14.76 0.96 -19.52
C LYS A 199 -14.67 2.44 -19.88
N ASP A 200 -14.53 3.34 -18.92
CA ASP A 200 -14.45 4.78 -19.18
C ASP A 200 -13.14 5.15 -19.90
N LEU A 201 -12.05 4.43 -19.65
CA LEU A 201 -10.78 4.59 -20.36
C LEU A 201 -10.85 4.16 -21.84
N THR A 202 -11.87 3.41 -22.28
CA THR A 202 -12.08 3.12 -23.71
C THR A 202 -12.25 4.38 -24.54
N LEU A 203 -12.91 5.39 -23.99
CA LEU A 203 -13.11 6.69 -24.63
C LEU A 203 -11.86 7.58 -24.57
N LYS A 204 -10.84 7.14 -23.80
CA LYS A 204 -9.53 7.80 -23.65
C LYS A 204 -8.43 7.11 -24.46
N GLY A 205 -8.76 6.03 -25.18
CA GLY A 205 -7.83 5.37 -26.09
C GLY A 205 -7.09 4.15 -25.53
N ILE A 206 -7.53 3.58 -24.40
CA ILE A 206 -6.90 2.36 -23.86
C ILE A 206 -6.97 1.17 -24.83
N LYS A 207 -7.93 1.16 -25.77
CA LYS A 207 -8.02 0.11 -26.81
C LYS A 207 -6.81 0.07 -27.74
N GLN A 208 -6.10 1.18 -27.91
CA GLN A 208 -4.88 1.24 -28.74
C GLN A 208 -3.60 0.88 -27.96
N ALA A 209 -3.73 0.53 -26.68
CA ALA A 209 -2.61 0.10 -25.88
C ALA A 209 -1.94 -1.15 -26.46
N LYS A 210 -0.63 -1.26 -26.22
CA LYS A 210 0.15 -2.49 -26.47
C LYS A 210 0.58 -3.15 -25.17
N VAL A 211 0.74 -2.36 -24.10
CA VAL A 211 0.99 -2.86 -22.75
C VAL A 211 0.12 -2.09 -21.77
N ILE A 212 -0.58 -2.84 -20.90
CA ILE A 212 -1.33 -2.30 -19.78
C ILE A 212 -0.76 -2.93 -18.51
N MET A 213 -0.19 -2.10 -17.64
CA MET A 213 0.29 -2.52 -16.34
C MET A 213 -0.78 -2.18 -15.29
N LEU A 214 -1.36 -3.21 -14.68
CA LEU A 214 -2.17 -3.08 -13.48
C LEU A 214 -1.23 -3.15 -12.27
N ALA A 215 -1.00 -2.02 -11.63
CA ALA A 215 -0.14 -1.88 -10.47
C ALA A 215 -0.98 -1.64 -9.22
N GLY A 216 -0.43 -1.92 -8.05
CA GLY A 216 -1.07 -1.55 -6.79
C GLY A 216 -0.16 -1.79 -5.61
N THR A 217 -0.42 -1.05 -4.54
CA THR A 217 0.35 -1.16 -3.29
C THR A 217 -0.54 -1.64 -2.14
N SER A 218 0.00 -2.42 -1.19
CA SER A 218 -0.73 -2.90 0.00
C SER A 218 -2.01 -3.67 -0.42
N ALA A 219 -3.17 -3.30 0.14
CA ALA A 219 -4.48 -3.81 -0.29
C ALA A 219 -4.73 -3.66 -1.81
N GLY A 220 -4.17 -2.63 -2.45
CA GLY A 220 -4.18 -2.45 -3.90
C GLY A 220 -3.32 -3.48 -4.64
N GLY A 221 -2.20 -3.89 -4.06
CA GLY A 221 -1.35 -4.97 -4.58
C GLY A 221 -2.08 -6.32 -4.56
N THR A 222 -2.76 -6.64 -3.45
CA THR A 222 -3.68 -7.80 -3.40
C THR A 222 -4.83 -7.63 -4.39
N GLY A 223 -5.35 -6.41 -4.56
CA GLY A 223 -6.34 -6.06 -5.56
C GLY A 223 -5.90 -6.35 -7.00
N VAL A 224 -4.62 -6.14 -7.34
CA VAL A 224 -4.05 -6.56 -8.64
C VAL A 224 -4.21 -8.07 -8.82
N LEU A 225 -3.77 -8.86 -7.83
CA LEU A 225 -3.86 -10.33 -7.90
C LEU A 225 -5.31 -10.80 -8.11
N LEU A 226 -6.27 -10.20 -7.40
CA LEU A 226 -7.68 -10.59 -7.45
C LEU A 226 -8.42 -10.19 -8.75
N ASN A 227 -7.92 -9.18 -9.46
CA ASN A 227 -8.63 -8.56 -10.59
C ASN A 227 -7.91 -8.67 -11.93
N ILE A 228 -6.62 -9.01 -11.98
CA ILE A 228 -5.84 -8.96 -13.23
C ILE A 228 -6.43 -9.79 -14.37
N GLU A 229 -6.91 -11.00 -14.08
CA GLU A 229 -7.52 -11.88 -15.09
C GLU A 229 -8.85 -11.31 -15.62
N LYS A 230 -9.64 -10.64 -14.76
CA LYS A 230 -10.88 -9.97 -15.17
C LYS A 230 -10.58 -8.76 -16.03
N VAL A 231 -9.54 -8.00 -15.68
CA VAL A 231 -9.08 -6.85 -16.47
C VAL A 231 -8.60 -7.31 -17.85
N SER A 232 -7.80 -8.39 -17.93
CA SER A 232 -7.38 -8.99 -19.20
C SER A 232 -8.58 -9.41 -20.05
N ALA A 233 -9.49 -10.22 -19.50
CA ALA A 233 -10.67 -10.68 -20.20
C ALA A 233 -11.58 -9.54 -20.66
N GLN A 234 -11.75 -8.49 -19.82
CA GLN A 234 -12.54 -7.32 -20.17
C GLN A 234 -11.92 -6.54 -21.33
N LEU A 235 -10.60 -6.35 -21.32
CA LEU A 235 -9.89 -5.63 -22.39
C LEU A 235 -9.94 -6.40 -23.72
N GLU A 236 -9.78 -7.73 -23.67
CA GLU A 236 -9.95 -8.61 -24.83
C GLU A 236 -11.37 -8.50 -25.40
N GLN A 237 -12.41 -8.58 -24.55
CA GLN A 237 -13.81 -8.40 -24.96
C GLN A 237 -14.08 -7.02 -25.58
N LEU A 238 -13.37 -5.99 -25.14
CA LEU A 238 -13.46 -4.64 -25.69
C LEU A 238 -12.67 -4.45 -27.00
N GLY A 239 -11.95 -5.48 -27.46
CA GLY A 239 -11.16 -5.50 -28.69
C GLY A 239 -9.76 -4.90 -28.54
N ALA A 240 -9.21 -4.85 -27.32
CA ALA A 240 -7.82 -4.43 -27.12
C ALA A 240 -6.87 -5.61 -27.32
N GLU A 241 -5.81 -5.40 -28.10
CA GLU A 241 -4.73 -6.39 -28.32
C GLU A 241 -3.56 -6.21 -27.33
N ALA A 242 -3.83 -5.57 -26.19
CA ALA A 242 -2.79 -5.19 -25.24
C ALA A 242 -2.38 -6.38 -24.38
N GLN A 243 -1.08 -6.51 -24.09
CA GLN A 243 -0.63 -7.43 -23.05
C GLN A 243 -0.90 -6.81 -21.67
N VAL A 244 -1.75 -7.47 -20.87
CA VAL A 244 -1.99 -7.09 -19.47
C VAL A 244 -0.91 -7.70 -18.58
N ARG A 245 -0.35 -6.90 -17.68
CA ARG A 245 0.72 -7.28 -16.75
C ARG A 245 0.43 -6.76 -15.35
N GLY A 246 0.87 -7.46 -14.32
CA GLY A 246 0.65 -7.04 -12.93
C GLY A 246 1.93 -6.59 -12.23
N LEU A 247 1.84 -5.51 -11.47
CA LEU A 247 2.88 -5.07 -10.54
C LEU A 247 2.30 -5.03 -9.13
N VAL A 248 2.72 -5.98 -8.30
CA VAL A 248 2.16 -6.21 -6.96
C VAL A 248 3.17 -5.71 -5.93
N ASP A 249 2.93 -4.54 -5.34
CA ASP A 249 3.77 -3.98 -4.29
C ASP A 249 3.15 -4.22 -2.91
N SER A 250 3.88 -4.86 -2.01
CA SER A 250 3.49 -5.04 -0.61
C SER A 250 2.09 -5.67 -0.42
N GLY A 251 1.65 -6.45 -1.41
CA GLY A 251 0.34 -7.13 -1.45
C GLY A 251 0.45 -8.66 -1.36
N TRP A 252 1.66 -9.18 -1.11
CA TRP A 252 1.96 -10.60 -1.00
C TRP A 252 2.04 -11.01 0.47
N PHE A 253 0.87 -11.26 1.06
CA PHE A 253 0.77 -11.68 2.46
C PHE A 253 0.86 -13.21 2.62
N LEU A 254 1.35 -13.62 3.79
CA LEU A 254 1.33 -14.99 4.28
C LEU A 254 0.16 -15.18 5.25
N GLU A 255 -0.39 -16.39 5.27
CA GLU A 255 -1.39 -16.79 6.25
C GLU A 255 -0.74 -16.96 7.62
N SER A 256 -1.32 -16.33 8.66
CA SER A 256 -0.88 -16.53 10.04
C SER A 256 -1.06 -18.00 10.45
N LYS A 257 0.02 -18.64 10.89
CA LYS A 257 0.01 -20.02 11.41
C LYS A 257 -0.22 -20.07 12.92
N GLN A 258 -0.11 -18.93 13.60
CA GLN A 258 0.11 -18.88 15.04
C GLN A 258 -1.11 -18.41 15.83
N GLN A 259 -2.10 -17.78 15.19
CA GLN A 259 -3.30 -17.32 15.88
C GLN A 259 -4.49 -18.29 15.68
N LYS A 260 -4.57 -19.30 16.56
CA LYS A 260 -5.84 -19.97 16.86
C LYS A 260 -6.53 -19.19 17.99
N ALA A 261 -7.06 -18.00 17.70
CA ALA A 261 -7.97 -17.37 18.64
C ALA A 261 -9.36 -18.03 18.51
N PRO A 262 -10.09 -18.23 19.63
CA PRO A 262 -11.50 -18.60 19.57
C PRO A 262 -12.27 -17.52 18.80
N GLU A 263 -13.34 -17.91 18.11
CA GLU A 263 -14.20 -17.08 17.23
C GLU A 263 -14.12 -15.58 17.54
N CYS A 264 -13.50 -14.81 16.64
CA CYS A 264 -13.28 -13.37 16.78
C CYS A 264 -14.56 -12.64 17.26
N PRO A 265 -14.66 -12.26 18.54
CA PRO A 265 -15.78 -11.47 19.04
C PRO A 265 -15.69 -10.08 18.40
N ASP A 266 -16.81 -9.43 18.13
CA ASP A 266 -16.82 -8.12 17.43
C ASP A 266 -16.06 -7.00 18.16
N SER A 267 -15.61 -7.26 19.40
CA SER A 267 -14.84 -6.35 20.25
C SER A 267 -13.31 -6.54 20.24
N VAL A 268 -12.74 -7.51 19.50
CA VAL A 268 -11.28 -7.79 19.46
C VAL A 268 -10.76 -7.85 18.01
N SER A 269 -9.52 -7.39 17.80
CA SER A 269 -8.83 -7.47 16.49
C SER A 269 -8.81 -8.91 15.96
N CYS A 270 -9.44 -9.14 14.81
CA CYS A 270 -9.47 -10.45 14.18
C CYS A 270 -8.11 -10.85 13.59
N THR A 271 -7.87 -12.16 13.47
CA THR A 271 -6.77 -12.68 12.65
C THR A 271 -6.96 -12.25 11.18
N PRO A 272 -5.89 -12.23 10.35
CA PRO A 272 -6.00 -11.85 8.93
C PRO A 272 -6.97 -12.76 8.18
N ALA A 273 -6.93 -14.06 8.46
CA ALA A 273 -7.83 -15.05 7.91
C ALA A 273 -9.29 -14.74 8.28
N ASP A 274 -9.56 -14.36 9.52
CA ASP A 274 -10.92 -14.08 9.98
C ASP A 274 -11.44 -12.73 9.49
N ALA A 275 -10.57 -11.72 9.39
CA ALA A 275 -10.88 -10.44 8.75
C ALA A 275 -11.29 -10.64 7.28
N ILE A 276 -10.52 -11.42 6.51
CA ILE A 276 -10.87 -11.74 5.12
C ILE A 276 -12.12 -12.61 5.05
N LYS A 277 -12.30 -13.61 5.91
CA LYS A 277 -13.54 -14.44 5.92
C LYS A 277 -14.79 -13.61 6.21
N LYS A 278 -14.75 -12.75 7.23
CA LYS A 278 -15.87 -11.84 7.58
C LYS A 278 -16.08 -10.84 6.43
N GLY A 279 -15.00 -10.24 5.95
CA GLY A 279 -14.99 -9.27 4.86
C GLY A 279 -15.57 -9.83 3.57
N LEU A 280 -15.13 -11.00 3.12
CA LEU A 280 -15.61 -11.64 1.89
C LEU A 280 -17.13 -11.80 1.84
N ARG A 281 -17.75 -12.11 2.99
CA ARG A 281 -19.21 -12.19 3.12
C ARG A 281 -19.86 -10.82 3.09
N LEU A 282 -19.31 -9.86 3.84
CA LEU A 282 -19.82 -8.48 3.90
C LEU A 282 -19.76 -7.78 2.53
N TRP A 283 -18.64 -7.94 1.82
CA TRP A 283 -18.34 -7.24 0.58
C TRP A 283 -19.00 -7.85 -0.65
N ASN A 284 -19.62 -9.04 -0.49
CA ASN A 284 -19.95 -9.92 -1.61
C ASN A 284 -18.73 -10.07 -2.55
N GLY A 285 -17.58 -10.36 -1.95
CA GLY A 285 -16.30 -10.26 -2.63
C GLY A 285 -16.13 -11.37 -3.67
N ILE A 286 -15.59 -11.01 -4.82
CA ILE A 286 -15.34 -11.93 -5.92
C ILE A 286 -13.86 -12.32 -6.00
N ILE A 287 -13.64 -13.60 -6.26
CA ILE A 287 -12.31 -14.23 -6.29
C ILE A 287 -12.05 -14.77 -7.70
N PRO A 288 -10.80 -14.84 -8.19
CA PRO A 288 -10.47 -15.50 -9.44
C PRO A 288 -10.99 -16.94 -9.48
N GLU A 289 -11.73 -17.28 -10.53
CA GLU A 289 -12.46 -18.56 -10.64
C GLU A 289 -11.53 -19.77 -10.54
N LYS A 290 -10.39 -19.73 -11.23
CA LYS A 290 -9.38 -20.81 -11.18
C LYS A 290 -8.84 -21.04 -9.77
N CYS A 291 -8.73 -20.00 -8.95
CA CYS A 291 -8.33 -20.15 -7.54
C CYS A 291 -9.49 -20.68 -6.69
N ARG A 292 -10.69 -20.14 -6.89
CA ARG A 292 -11.90 -20.57 -6.17
C ARG A 292 -12.13 -22.07 -6.28
N GLN A 293 -11.90 -22.65 -7.46
CA GLN A 293 -12.06 -24.08 -7.73
C GLN A 293 -11.05 -24.99 -7.00
N GLN A 294 -9.97 -24.43 -6.46
CA GLN A 294 -8.96 -25.20 -5.69
C GLN A 294 -9.39 -25.44 -4.24
N TYR A 295 -10.39 -24.70 -3.75
CA TYR A 295 -10.79 -24.69 -2.35
C TYR A 295 -12.24 -25.12 -2.18
N ARG A 296 -12.57 -25.66 -1.00
CA ARG A 296 -13.95 -26.02 -0.67
C ARG A 296 -14.79 -24.77 -0.45
N LYS A 297 -16.11 -24.93 -0.53
CA LYS A 297 -17.05 -23.86 -0.21
C LYS A 297 -16.81 -23.37 1.23
N GLY A 298 -16.59 -22.07 1.41
CA GLY A 298 -16.21 -21.44 2.68
C GLY A 298 -14.71 -21.27 2.92
N GLU A 299 -13.85 -21.86 2.07
CA GLU A 299 -12.39 -21.75 2.13
C GLU A 299 -11.81 -20.81 1.06
N GLU A 300 -12.66 -20.12 0.30
CA GLU A 300 -12.25 -19.28 -0.84
C GLU A 300 -11.37 -18.10 -0.39
N TRP A 301 -11.46 -17.68 0.87
CA TRP A 301 -10.61 -16.66 1.49
C TRP A 301 -9.11 -16.93 1.34
N HIS A 302 -8.70 -18.19 1.14
CA HIS A 302 -7.32 -18.54 0.82
C HIS A 302 -6.78 -17.84 -0.43
N CYS A 303 -7.64 -17.48 -1.37
CA CYS A 303 -7.25 -16.77 -2.58
C CYS A 303 -6.86 -15.29 -2.35
N PHE A 304 -6.93 -14.77 -1.12
CA PHE A 304 -6.39 -13.45 -0.79
C PHE A 304 -4.89 -13.48 -0.48
N PHE A 305 -4.30 -14.68 -0.34
CA PHE A 305 -2.88 -14.83 -0.08
C PHE A 305 -2.13 -15.10 -1.38
N GLY A 306 -1.14 -14.26 -1.68
CA GLY A 306 -0.31 -14.36 -2.89
C GLY A 306 0.19 -15.78 -3.19
N PRO A 307 0.80 -16.51 -2.23
CA PRO A 307 1.31 -17.86 -2.46
C PRO A 307 0.25 -18.88 -2.86
N LYS A 308 -1.01 -18.67 -2.46
CA LYS A 308 -2.14 -19.56 -2.74
C LYS A 308 -2.83 -19.21 -4.06
N LEU A 309 -2.82 -17.92 -4.42
CA LEU A 309 -3.50 -17.43 -5.63
C LEU A 309 -2.63 -17.52 -6.88
N TYR A 310 -1.32 -17.27 -6.76
CA TYR A 310 -0.41 -17.02 -7.88
C TYR A 310 -0.44 -18.10 -8.97
N SER A 311 -0.43 -19.38 -8.59
CA SER A 311 -0.41 -20.52 -9.54
C SER A 311 -1.66 -20.62 -10.42
N SER A 312 -2.75 -19.94 -10.05
CA SER A 312 -4.00 -19.90 -10.81
C SER A 312 -4.04 -18.77 -11.85
N LEU A 313 -3.12 -17.80 -11.76
CA LEU A 313 -3.06 -16.62 -12.62
C LEU A 313 -2.30 -16.92 -13.91
N SER A 314 -2.73 -16.31 -15.00
CA SER A 314 -2.15 -16.51 -16.34
C SER A 314 -1.42 -15.26 -16.84
N SER A 315 -1.82 -14.09 -16.36
CA SER A 315 -1.16 -12.81 -16.63
C SER A 315 0.22 -12.75 -15.96
N PRO A 316 1.27 -12.24 -16.63
CA PRO A 316 2.59 -12.12 -16.04
C PRO A 316 2.59 -11.10 -14.89
N LEU A 317 3.25 -11.46 -13.79
CA LEU A 317 3.33 -10.64 -12.58
C LEU A 317 4.78 -10.33 -12.21
N PHE A 318 4.98 -9.14 -11.66
CA PHE A 318 6.18 -8.74 -10.92
C PHE A 318 5.79 -8.45 -9.48
N VAL A 319 6.40 -9.14 -8.53
CA VAL A 319 6.13 -8.99 -7.09
C VAL A 319 7.21 -8.15 -6.44
N VAL A 320 6.84 -7.04 -5.84
CA VAL A 320 7.69 -6.20 -4.98
C VAL A 320 7.24 -6.43 -3.55
N GLN A 321 8.09 -6.98 -2.69
CA GLN A 321 7.67 -7.33 -1.34
C GLN A 321 8.82 -7.20 -0.34
N TRP A 322 8.62 -6.41 0.71
CA TRP A 322 9.54 -6.38 1.85
C TRP A 322 9.52 -7.72 2.57
N LEU A 323 10.70 -8.30 2.83
CA LEU A 323 10.79 -9.57 3.57
C LEU A 323 10.33 -9.46 5.02
N PHE A 324 10.27 -8.23 5.55
CA PHE A 324 9.73 -7.92 6.87
C PHE A 324 8.72 -6.78 6.73
N ASP A 325 7.67 -7.03 5.96
CA ASP A 325 6.60 -6.04 5.73
C ASP A 325 5.91 -5.65 7.04
N GLU A 326 5.79 -4.34 7.29
CA GLU A 326 5.22 -3.84 8.54
C GLU A 326 3.74 -4.21 8.71
N GLU A 327 2.96 -4.29 7.64
CA GLU A 327 1.56 -4.70 7.75
C GLU A 327 1.46 -6.20 8.02
N GLN A 328 2.32 -7.03 7.42
CA GLN A 328 2.42 -8.45 7.78
C GLN A 328 2.76 -8.66 9.27
N LEU A 329 3.61 -7.80 9.85
CA LEU A 329 3.93 -7.83 11.27
C LEU A 329 2.75 -7.35 12.13
N ARG A 330 2.06 -6.28 11.75
CA ARG A 330 0.86 -5.78 12.45
C ARG A 330 -0.27 -6.82 12.47
N LEU A 331 -0.39 -7.61 11.41
CA LEU A 331 -1.31 -8.74 11.33
C LEU A 331 -1.03 -9.83 12.39
N GLU A 332 0.18 -9.90 12.95
CA GLU A 332 0.55 -10.76 14.08
C GLU A 332 0.61 -9.99 15.42
N ASN A 333 0.00 -8.80 15.48
CA ASN A 333 0.06 -7.89 16.62
C ASN A 333 1.49 -7.45 16.98
N ILE A 334 2.39 -7.36 16.00
CA ILE A 334 3.74 -6.84 16.19
C ILE A 334 3.76 -5.38 15.71
N TYR A 335 3.86 -4.46 16.67
CA TYR A 335 3.93 -3.01 16.42
C TYR A 335 5.32 -2.50 16.76
N LEU A 336 6.08 -2.11 15.74
CA LEU A 336 7.43 -1.56 15.91
C LEU A 336 7.37 -0.32 16.82
N GLY A 337 8.21 -0.29 17.86
CA GLY A 337 8.39 0.85 18.76
C GLY A 337 7.29 1.09 19.81
N GLY A 338 6.24 0.25 19.89
CA GLY A 338 5.09 0.53 20.77
C GLY A 338 4.81 -0.51 21.87
N GLN A 339 5.27 -1.75 21.72
CA GLN A 339 4.93 -2.85 22.64
C GLN A 339 6.10 -3.81 22.85
N SER A 340 6.12 -4.46 24.02
CA SER A 340 7.08 -5.52 24.31
C SER A 340 6.87 -6.72 23.39
N LEU A 341 7.93 -7.21 22.76
CA LEU A 341 7.91 -8.43 21.97
C LEU A 341 7.88 -9.67 22.87
N SER A 342 6.86 -10.50 22.71
CA SER A 342 6.87 -11.84 23.28
C SER A 342 7.89 -12.75 22.58
N GLU A 343 8.36 -13.81 23.24
CA GLU A 343 9.26 -14.81 22.64
C GLU A 343 8.64 -15.45 21.37
N GLN A 344 7.33 -15.63 21.36
CA GLN A 344 6.59 -16.13 20.20
C GLN A 344 6.64 -15.16 19.02
N GLN A 345 6.35 -13.87 19.27
CA GLN A 345 6.43 -12.83 18.24
C GLN A 345 7.85 -12.64 17.71
N TRP A 346 8.85 -12.73 18.59
CA TRP A 346 10.25 -12.73 18.20
C TRP A 346 10.60 -13.91 17.29
N THR A 347 10.13 -15.11 17.63
CA THR A 347 10.32 -16.30 16.79
C THR A 347 9.60 -16.18 15.46
N TYR A 348 8.40 -15.60 15.44
CA TYR A 348 7.68 -15.30 14.20
C TYR A 348 8.51 -14.36 13.31
N MET A 349 8.96 -13.23 13.85
CA MET A 349 9.68 -12.22 13.07
C MET A 349 10.97 -12.80 12.47
N GLN A 350 11.74 -13.61 13.21
CA GLN A 350 12.92 -14.29 12.67
C GLN A 350 12.57 -15.26 11.52
N ASN A 351 11.44 -15.94 11.60
CA ASN A 351 11.03 -16.90 10.57
C ASN A 351 10.38 -16.23 9.36
N LEU A 352 9.78 -15.04 9.52
CA LEU A 352 9.02 -14.37 8.47
C LEU A 352 9.82 -14.22 7.18
N GLY A 353 11.05 -13.70 7.26
CA GLY A 353 11.91 -13.54 6.08
C GLY A 353 12.18 -14.87 5.35
N LYS A 354 12.34 -15.98 6.10
CA LYS A 354 12.51 -17.32 5.50
C LYS A 354 11.23 -17.82 4.85
N GLU A 355 10.08 -17.61 5.48
CA GLU A 355 8.79 -18.03 4.94
C GLU A 355 8.42 -17.26 3.67
N LEU A 356 8.64 -15.93 3.64
CA LEU A 356 8.42 -15.11 2.45
C LEU A 356 9.34 -15.55 1.30
N LYS A 357 10.64 -15.74 1.55
CA LYS A 357 11.58 -16.29 0.56
C LYS A 357 11.11 -17.62 -0.02
N ASN A 358 10.65 -18.53 0.84
CA ASN A 358 10.14 -19.83 0.39
C ASN A 358 8.89 -19.69 -0.48
N SER A 359 8.04 -18.71 -0.20
CA SER A 359 6.83 -18.46 -0.98
C SER A 359 7.10 -17.92 -2.39
N PHE A 360 8.30 -17.39 -2.64
CA PHE A 360 8.71 -16.87 -3.94
C PHE A 360 9.38 -17.88 -4.87
N LYS A 361 9.57 -19.13 -4.45
CA LYS A 361 10.33 -20.15 -5.21
C LYS A 361 9.84 -20.31 -6.65
N ASP A 362 8.53 -20.27 -6.86
CA ASP A 362 7.89 -20.47 -8.15
C ASP A 362 7.41 -19.15 -8.81
N VAL A 363 7.77 -18.00 -8.22
CA VAL A 363 7.38 -16.68 -8.73
C VAL A 363 8.41 -16.21 -9.75
N SER A 364 7.93 -15.85 -10.95
CA SER A 364 8.81 -15.60 -12.10
C SER A 364 9.61 -14.31 -12.01
N ALA A 365 9.08 -13.28 -11.36
CA ALA A 365 9.72 -11.98 -11.21
C ALA A 365 9.44 -11.39 -9.82
N VAL A 366 10.51 -11.09 -9.09
CA VAL A 366 10.46 -10.69 -7.68
C VAL A 366 11.51 -9.62 -7.41
N PHE A 367 11.16 -8.65 -6.57
CA PHE A 367 12.08 -7.74 -5.91
C PHE A 367 11.77 -7.73 -4.41
N ALA A 368 12.59 -8.43 -3.62
CA ALA A 368 12.35 -8.66 -2.20
C ALA A 368 13.56 -8.30 -1.33
N PRO A 369 13.73 -7.01 -1.01
CA PRO A 369 14.74 -6.54 -0.06
C PRO A 369 14.41 -6.91 1.39
N SER A 370 15.46 -7.12 2.18
CA SER A 370 15.43 -7.52 3.57
C SER A 370 15.31 -6.34 4.53
N CYS A 371 14.22 -5.58 4.41
CA CYS A 371 13.98 -4.37 5.19
C CYS A 371 12.66 -4.44 5.98
N LEU A 372 12.61 -3.69 7.08
CA LEU A 372 11.36 -3.35 7.76
C LEU A 372 10.82 -2.10 7.08
N ALA A 373 9.76 -2.27 6.29
CA ALA A 373 9.10 -1.18 5.59
C ALA A 373 7.74 -1.64 5.08
N HIS A 374 6.93 -0.69 4.60
CA HIS A 374 5.74 -0.98 3.83
C HIS A 374 5.63 -0.06 2.62
N THR A 375 5.21 -0.62 1.48
CA THR A 375 5.11 0.03 0.16
C THR A 375 6.44 0.53 -0.40
N LEU A 376 6.52 0.64 -1.72
CA LEU A 376 7.74 1.08 -2.41
C LEU A 376 7.43 1.88 -3.68
N ILE A 377 6.58 1.39 -4.57
CA ILE A 377 6.58 1.84 -5.98
C ILE A 377 6.11 3.28 -6.20
N THR A 378 5.43 3.89 -5.22
CA THR A 378 4.96 5.28 -5.28
C THR A 378 5.81 6.24 -4.45
N LYS A 379 6.88 5.78 -3.81
CA LYS A 379 7.81 6.66 -3.07
C LYS A 379 8.65 7.45 -4.07
N SER A 380 8.97 8.70 -3.76
CA SER A 380 9.84 9.53 -4.60
C SER A 380 11.26 8.95 -4.69
N ASN A 381 11.73 8.32 -3.61
CA ASN A 381 13.04 7.67 -3.52
C ASN A 381 13.00 6.16 -3.88
N TRP A 382 11.97 5.68 -4.56
CA TRP A 382 11.82 4.25 -4.90
C TRP A 382 12.97 3.65 -5.73
N MET A 383 13.80 4.49 -6.35
CA MET A 383 14.96 4.08 -7.13
C MET A 383 16.18 3.71 -6.28
N ASP A 384 16.21 4.14 -5.02
CA ASP A 384 17.39 4.02 -4.15
C ASP A 384 17.59 2.60 -3.62
N PHE A 385 16.50 1.84 -3.55
CA PHE A 385 16.48 0.48 -3.02
C PHE A 385 17.06 -0.51 -4.02
N GLN A 386 17.99 -1.34 -3.56
CA GLN A 386 18.69 -2.31 -4.40
C GLN A 386 18.72 -3.69 -3.75
N VAL A 387 18.64 -4.72 -4.58
CA VAL A 387 18.90 -6.11 -4.18
C VAL A 387 20.00 -6.63 -5.09
N LYS A 388 21.09 -7.13 -4.51
CA LYS A 388 22.28 -7.60 -5.25
C LYS A 388 22.80 -6.56 -6.26
N GLY A 389 22.85 -5.28 -5.83
CA GLY A 389 23.33 -4.16 -6.64
C GLY A 389 22.43 -3.76 -7.82
N THR A 390 21.20 -4.29 -7.90
CA THR A 390 20.23 -3.94 -8.94
C THR A 390 19.06 -3.19 -8.30
N SER A 391 18.73 -2.00 -8.82
CA SER A 391 17.57 -1.23 -8.38
C SER A 391 16.25 -1.83 -8.87
N LEU A 392 15.14 -1.48 -8.22
CA LEU A 392 13.81 -1.89 -8.66
C LEU A 392 13.49 -1.41 -10.09
N THR A 393 13.84 -0.16 -10.42
CA THR A 393 13.64 0.40 -11.76
C THR A 393 14.34 -0.43 -12.83
N ARG A 394 15.61 -0.82 -12.58
CA ARG A 394 16.38 -1.66 -13.49
C ARG A 394 15.78 -3.06 -13.62
N ALA A 395 15.33 -3.65 -12.52
CA ALA A 395 14.67 -4.96 -12.52
C ALA A 395 13.37 -4.95 -13.34
N LEU A 396 12.54 -3.92 -13.18
CA LEU A 396 11.31 -3.74 -13.97
C LEU A 396 11.62 -3.57 -15.47
N GLN A 397 12.67 -2.83 -15.81
CA GLN A 397 13.13 -2.70 -17.18
C GLN A 397 13.55 -4.05 -17.78
N CYS A 398 14.24 -4.88 -16.99
CA CYS A 398 14.65 -6.22 -17.40
C CYS A 398 13.47 -7.15 -17.64
N TRP A 399 12.49 -7.10 -16.76
CA TRP A 399 11.27 -7.86 -16.91
C TRP A 399 10.45 -7.40 -18.14
N ASP A 400 10.34 -6.11 -18.40
CA ASP A 400 9.68 -5.60 -19.61
C ASP A 400 10.38 -6.12 -20.89
N LYS A 401 11.71 -6.05 -20.94
CA LYS A 401 12.50 -6.58 -22.06
C LYS A 401 12.31 -8.09 -22.26
N SER A 402 12.29 -8.88 -21.18
CA SER A 402 12.13 -10.34 -21.31
C SER A 402 10.76 -10.74 -21.87
N LEU A 403 9.70 -10.01 -21.52
CA LEU A 403 8.36 -10.21 -22.08
C LEU A 403 8.28 -9.79 -23.55
N GLN A 404 9.02 -8.76 -23.95
CA GLN A 404 9.10 -8.35 -25.37
C GLN A 404 9.86 -9.37 -26.23
N GLU A 405 10.93 -9.96 -25.72
CA GLU A 405 11.71 -10.98 -26.43
C GLU A 405 10.99 -12.32 -26.53
N SER A 406 10.27 -12.72 -25.48
CA SER A 406 9.43 -13.92 -25.48
C SER A 406 8.38 -13.89 -26.60
N ASN A 407 7.78 -12.72 -26.85
CA ASN A 407 6.84 -12.52 -27.95
C ASN A 407 7.50 -12.61 -29.35
N ARG A 408 8.83 -12.54 -29.44
CA ARG A 408 9.60 -12.65 -30.69
C ARG A 408 10.17 -14.06 -30.94
N ASN A 409 9.74 -15.08 -30.17
CA ASN A 409 10.26 -16.45 -30.23
C ASN A 409 11.78 -16.58 -30.01
N SER A 410 12.42 -15.58 -29.38
CA SER A 410 13.85 -15.62 -29.06
C SER A 410 14.05 -16.24 -27.67
N LYS A 411 14.64 -17.45 -27.59
CA LYS A 411 14.96 -18.13 -26.32
C LYS A 411 16.25 -17.60 -25.64
N THR A 412 16.58 -16.33 -25.83
CA THR A 412 17.77 -15.71 -25.26
C THR A 412 17.49 -15.18 -23.86
N THR A 413 18.14 -15.75 -22.85
CA THR A 413 18.22 -15.12 -21.53
C THR A 413 19.06 -13.84 -21.63
N ILE A 414 18.48 -12.67 -21.31
CA ILE A 414 19.18 -11.39 -21.36
C ILE A 414 20.26 -11.35 -20.25
N LYS A 415 21.50 -11.60 -20.64
CA LYS A 415 22.66 -11.58 -19.72
C LYS A 415 22.78 -10.20 -19.06
N GLY A 416 22.98 -10.15 -17.74
CA GLY A 416 23.10 -8.89 -16.99
C GLY A 416 21.79 -8.14 -16.79
N CYS A 417 20.64 -8.82 -16.89
CA CYS A 417 19.33 -8.22 -16.70
C CYS A 417 18.44 -9.02 -15.70
N PRO A 418 18.81 -9.06 -14.41
CA PRO A 418 18.07 -9.84 -13.42
C PRO A 418 16.76 -9.16 -13.02
N PHE A 419 15.72 -9.97 -12.81
CA PHE A 419 14.41 -9.53 -12.30
C PHE A 419 13.80 -10.51 -11.28
N ASN A 420 14.55 -11.53 -10.87
CA ASN A 420 14.23 -12.36 -9.70
C ASN A 420 15.30 -12.10 -8.63
N LEU A 421 15.03 -11.08 -7.82
CA LEU A 421 15.96 -10.44 -6.91
C LEU A 421 15.40 -10.53 -5.49
N ILE A 422 15.91 -11.50 -4.72
CA ILE A 422 15.53 -11.74 -3.33
C ILE A 422 16.81 -11.67 -2.49
N ASP A 423 16.78 -10.91 -1.40
CA ASP A 423 17.92 -10.82 -0.49
C ASP A 423 18.21 -12.15 0.19
N SER A 424 19.49 -12.44 0.41
CA SER A 424 19.95 -13.69 1.04
C SER A 424 20.02 -13.59 2.56
N CYS A 425 20.27 -12.41 3.12
CA CYS A 425 20.42 -12.22 4.57
C CYS A 425 19.11 -12.50 5.34
N GLN A 426 19.24 -13.05 6.55
CA GLN A 426 18.10 -13.58 7.33
C GLN A 426 17.50 -12.58 8.30
N TRP A 427 18.12 -11.41 8.47
CA TRP A 427 17.75 -10.42 9.48
C TRP A 427 16.97 -9.26 8.86
N PRO A 428 16.02 -8.64 9.59
CA PRO A 428 15.47 -7.37 9.17
C PRO A 428 16.59 -6.33 9.06
N GLN A 429 16.43 -5.36 8.15
CA GLN A 429 17.34 -4.21 8.01
C GLN A 429 18.81 -4.57 7.69
N CYS A 430 19.08 -5.78 7.18
CA CYS A 430 20.44 -6.17 6.76
C CYS A 430 20.86 -5.64 5.39
N ASN A 431 19.90 -5.14 4.60
CA ASN A 431 20.21 -4.52 3.32
C ASN A 431 20.60 -3.05 3.55
N PRO A 432 21.77 -2.59 3.05
CA PRO A 432 22.26 -1.24 3.33
C PRO A 432 21.44 -0.13 2.65
N THR A 433 20.56 -0.48 1.71
CA THR A 433 19.65 0.46 1.04
C THR A 433 18.28 0.54 1.70
N CYS A 434 18.09 -0.14 2.84
CA CYS A 434 16.83 -0.08 3.56
C CYS A 434 16.48 1.35 4.00
N PRO A 435 15.17 1.67 4.12
CA PRO A 435 14.78 2.96 4.66
C PRO A 435 15.19 3.02 6.14
N ALA A 436 15.63 4.19 6.57
CA ALA A 436 15.93 4.44 7.97
C ALA A 436 14.72 4.13 8.85
N LEU A 437 14.95 3.48 9.99
CA LEU A 437 13.94 3.37 11.03
C LEU A 437 13.89 4.69 11.77
N VAL A 438 12.70 5.21 12.04
CA VAL A 438 12.54 6.53 12.67
C VAL A 438 11.63 6.42 13.87
N ASP A 439 12.02 7.04 14.97
CA ASP A 439 11.16 7.24 16.14
C ASP A 439 10.05 8.23 15.81
N GLN A 440 8.79 7.82 15.97
CA GLN A 440 7.65 8.67 15.56
C GLN A 440 7.47 9.91 16.44
N ALA A 441 7.98 9.93 17.67
CA ALA A 441 7.81 11.06 18.58
C ALA A 441 8.90 12.13 18.39
N THR A 442 10.13 11.70 18.10
CA THR A 442 11.33 12.56 18.04
C THR A 442 11.85 12.77 16.63
N ASN A 443 11.36 11.99 15.66
CA ASN A 443 11.83 11.95 14.27
C ASN A 443 13.34 11.64 14.15
N GLN A 444 13.92 10.97 15.15
CA GLN A 444 15.32 10.55 15.14
C GLN A 444 15.47 9.19 14.46
N GLU A 445 16.54 9.02 13.68
CA GLU A 445 16.90 7.72 13.12
C GLU A 445 17.30 6.77 14.24
N LEU A 446 16.72 5.57 14.19
CA LEU A 446 16.98 4.49 15.12
C LEU A 446 17.69 3.36 14.39
N THR A 447 18.58 2.69 15.10
CA THR A 447 19.13 1.41 14.65
C THR A 447 18.13 0.30 14.93
N LEU A 448 18.22 -0.81 14.20
CA LEU A 448 17.38 -1.98 14.46
C LEU A 448 17.50 -2.41 15.92
N LEU A 449 18.70 -2.41 16.49
CA LEU A 449 18.93 -2.82 17.87
C LEU A 449 18.23 -1.88 18.86
N GLN A 450 18.21 -0.57 18.60
CA GLN A 450 17.48 0.39 19.43
C GLN A 450 15.97 0.13 19.39
N VAL A 451 15.42 -0.18 18.21
CA VAL A 451 14.00 -0.57 18.06
C VAL A 451 13.71 -1.88 18.80
N LEU A 452 14.57 -2.89 18.68
CA LEU A 452 14.38 -4.17 19.38
C LEU A 452 14.50 -4.01 20.90
N ALA A 453 15.41 -3.16 21.38
CA ALA A 453 15.57 -2.85 22.80
C ALA A 453 14.36 -2.10 23.36
N SER A 454 13.80 -1.14 22.63
CA SER A 454 12.58 -0.44 23.05
C SER A 454 11.36 -1.37 23.12
N MET A 455 11.39 -2.46 22.35
CA MET A 455 10.42 -3.56 22.42
C MET A 455 10.77 -4.61 23.51
N GLY A 456 11.67 -4.31 24.44
CA GLY A 456 11.92 -5.13 25.63
C GLY A 456 12.70 -6.43 25.38
N LEU A 457 13.36 -6.58 24.23
CA LEU A 457 14.23 -7.74 23.98
C LEU A 457 15.56 -7.60 24.73
N ASP A 458 15.95 -8.65 25.45
CA ASP A 458 17.29 -8.76 26.02
C ASP A 458 18.31 -9.07 24.91
N LEU A 459 18.91 -8.02 24.37
CA LEU A 459 19.89 -8.10 23.30
C LEU A 459 21.13 -8.92 23.71
N GLN A 460 21.53 -8.90 24.99
CA GLN A 460 22.69 -9.65 25.47
C GLN A 460 22.42 -11.16 25.46
N LYS A 461 21.23 -11.57 25.91
CA LYS A 461 20.78 -12.97 25.85
C LYS A 461 20.68 -13.49 24.40
N LEU A 462 20.45 -12.59 23.44
CA LEU A 462 20.38 -12.89 22.01
C LEU A 462 21.74 -12.80 21.29
N GLY A 463 22.82 -12.46 22.01
CA GLY A 463 24.15 -12.29 21.42
C GLY A 463 24.29 -11.05 20.51
N LEU A 464 23.36 -10.08 20.64
CA LEU A 464 23.36 -8.83 19.89
C LEU A 464 23.94 -7.71 20.77
N ASN A 465 24.98 -7.01 20.29
CA ASN A 465 25.65 -5.98 21.08
C ASN A 465 25.49 -4.59 20.47
N LEU A 466 24.85 -3.67 21.22
CA LEU A 466 24.64 -2.27 20.83
C LEU A 466 25.95 -1.50 20.52
N LYS A 467 27.09 -1.96 21.05
CA LYS A 467 28.41 -1.31 20.83
C LYS A 467 29.16 -1.82 19.60
N GLN A 468 28.61 -2.77 18.85
CA GLN A 468 29.34 -3.52 17.81
C GLN A 468 28.82 -3.29 16.38
N GLU A 469 28.07 -2.21 16.15
CA GLU A 469 27.60 -1.84 14.80
C GLU A 469 28.73 -1.43 13.84
N GLY A 470 29.94 -1.18 14.35
CA GLY A 470 31.13 -0.90 13.53
C GLY A 470 31.83 -2.14 12.93
N SER A 471 31.54 -3.37 13.38
CA SER A 471 32.30 -4.56 12.94
C SER A 471 31.47 -5.69 12.32
N HIS A 472 30.14 -5.61 12.32
CA HIS A 472 29.30 -6.60 11.62
C HIS A 472 29.21 -6.36 10.11
N LEU A 473 29.59 -5.16 9.63
CA LEU A 473 29.73 -4.85 8.19
C LEU A 473 31.02 -5.37 7.55
N THR A 474 31.99 -5.85 8.34
CA THR A 474 33.29 -6.36 7.84
C THR A 474 33.51 -7.87 8.04
N GLY A 475 32.61 -8.55 8.76
CA GLY A 475 32.73 -10.00 9.05
C GLY A 475 32.18 -10.96 8.00
N MET A 476 31.51 -10.48 6.93
CA MET A 476 30.89 -11.35 5.91
C MET A 476 31.59 -11.34 4.54
N VAL A 477 32.84 -10.84 4.48
CA VAL A 477 33.70 -10.91 3.27
C VAL A 477 34.79 -12.00 3.38
N SER A 478 34.86 -12.74 4.48
CA SER A 478 35.83 -13.84 4.63
C SER A 478 35.14 -15.12 5.09
N ASN A 479 34.60 -15.87 4.11
CA ASN A 479 34.66 -17.34 4.09
C ASN A 479 34.13 -17.82 2.73
N GLY A 480 35.06 -17.87 1.78
CA GLY A 480 34.90 -18.42 0.45
C GLY A 480 36.27 -18.82 -0.06
N GLY A 481 36.82 -19.88 0.55
CA GLY A 481 37.79 -20.77 -0.09
C GLY A 481 37.06 -21.89 -0.80
#